data_AF-A0A7S1V7V3-F1
#
_entry.id   AF-A0A7S1V7V3-F1
#
_cell.length_a   1.000
_cell.length_b   1.000
_cell.length_c   1.000
_cell.angle_alpha   90.00
_cell.angle_beta   90.00
_cell.angle_gamma   90.00
#
_symmetry.space_group_name_H-M   'P 1'
#
loop_
_entity.id
_entity.type
_entity.pdbx_description
1 polymer ?
#
loop_
_entity_poly.entity_id
_entity_poly.type
_entity_poly.pdbx_seq_one_letter_code
_entity_poly.pdbx_strand_id
1 'polypeptide(L)'
;HRLRGNDGRQHRRRLFDPTANGFTMVWRDDFGGTELNHTNWSRGLFYDRNPDIPDEGASLINNGLYDGYIRDANSYVENGNLVLANREETVIGTNPVGRFDYTSGWVNSERKRFWNGSEKSSYFEARMAFPVGSKIRPK
;
A
#
# COMPACT_ATOMS: atom_id res chain seq x y z
N HIS A 1 -0.13 -43.72 -36.79
CA HIS A 1 1.05 -43.16 -36.10
C HIS A 1 0.63 -42.61 -34.74
N ARG A 2 1.39 -42.96 -33.69
CA ARG A 2 1.13 -42.70 -32.27
C ARG A 2 1.10 -41.20 -31.93
N LEU A 3 0.18 -40.86 -31.02
CA LEU A 3 0.10 -39.64 -30.23
C LEU A 3 1.43 -39.33 -29.50
N ARG A 4 1.82 -38.06 -29.45
CA ARG A 4 2.60 -37.51 -28.33
C ARG A 4 1.91 -36.25 -27.84
N GLY A 5 1.36 -36.35 -26.64
CA GLY A 5 0.83 -35.21 -25.90
C GLY A 5 1.94 -34.24 -25.56
N ASN A 6 1.63 -32.96 -25.66
CA ASN A 6 2.41 -31.90 -25.05
C ASN A 6 1.84 -31.74 -23.64
N ASP A 7 2.62 -32.17 -22.66
CA ASP A 7 2.35 -32.10 -21.23
C ASP A 7 2.25 -30.64 -20.80
N GLY A 8 1.02 -30.15 -20.69
CA GLY A 8 0.67 -28.85 -20.13
C GLY A 8 1.02 -28.78 -18.65
N ARG A 9 2.32 -28.69 -18.34
CA ARG A 9 2.84 -28.35 -17.02
C ARG A 9 2.38 -26.94 -16.68
N GLN A 10 1.20 -26.86 -16.09
CA GLN A 10 0.83 -25.74 -15.25
C GLN A 10 1.87 -25.67 -14.15
N HIS A 11 2.79 -24.71 -14.26
CA HIS A 11 3.56 -24.24 -13.13
C HIS A 11 2.57 -23.61 -12.14
N ARG A 12 1.89 -24.45 -11.34
CA ARG A 12 1.26 -24.00 -10.11
C ARG A 12 2.41 -23.49 -9.24
N ARG A 13 2.63 -22.18 -9.22
CA ARG A 13 3.40 -21.54 -8.14
C ARG A 13 2.79 -22.07 -6.85
N ARG A 14 3.54 -22.89 -6.10
CA ARG A 14 3.18 -23.14 -4.71
C ARG A 14 3.25 -21.78 -4.04
N LEU A 15 2.09 -21.25 -3.66
CA LEU A 15 2.04 -20.12 -2.75
C LEU A 15 2.71 -20.56 -1.45
N PHE A 16 3.41 -19.64 -0.82
CA PHE A 16 3.98 -19.89 0.50
C PHE A 16 2.83 -20.20 1.46
N ASP A 17 2.91 -21.34 2.17
CA ASP A 17 1.96 -21.68 3.21
C ASP A 17 2.55 -21.25 4.57
N PRO A 18 2.13 -20.12 5.14
CA PRO A 18 2.70 -19.65 6.40
C PRO A 18 2.46 -20.65 7.54
N THR A 19 1.30 -21.31 7.56
CA THR A 19 0.95 -22.25 8.64
C THR A 19 1.82 -23.50 8.62
N ALA A 20 2.07 -24.06 7.43
CA ALA A 20 2.98 -25.19 7.26
C ALA A 20 4.44 -24.85 7.62
N ASN A 21 4.80 -23.56 7.60
CA ASN A 21 6.13 -23.07 8.00
C ASN A 21 6.18 -22.57 9.45
N GLY A 22 5.18 -22.90 10.28
CA GLY A 22 5.18 -22.57 11.71
C GLY A 22 4.78 -21.14 12.05
N PHE A 23 4.29 -20.36 11.08
CA PHE A 23 3.72 -19.05 11.35
C PHE A 23 2.27 -19.19 11.81
N THR A 24 1.87 -18.37 12.80
CA THR A 24 0.47 -18.21 13.21
C THR A 24 0.03 -16.79 12.90
N MET A 25 -1.20 -16.62 12.41
CA MET A 25 -1.76 -15.30 12.17
C MET A 25 -1.99 -14.58 13.49
N VAL A 26 -1.25 -13.48 13.70
CA VAL A 26 -1.36 -12.63 14.89
C VAL A 26 -2.19 -11.38 14.64
N TRP A 27 -2.34 -10.97 13.39
CA TRP A 27 -3.08 -9.79 12.99
C TRP A 27 -3.48 -9.85 11.52
N ARG A 28 -4.61 -9.22 11.18
CA ARG A 28 -5.12 -9.01 9.82
C ARG A 28 -5.97 -7.75 9.77
N ASP A 29 -6.03 -7.12 8.60
CA ASP A 29 -7.03 -6.11 8.28
C ASP A 29 -7.62 -6.46 6.91
N ASP A 30 -8.92 -6.73 6.88
CA ASP A 30 -9.64 -7.04 5.64
C ASP A 30 -10.27 -5.81 5.01
N PHE A 31 -10.11 -4.63 5.62
CA PHE A 31 -10.75 -3.39 5.18
C PHE A 31 -12.28 -3.53 5.03
N GLY A 32 -12.92 -4.36 5.87
CA GLY A 32 -14.36 -4.66 5.77
C GLY A 32 -15.29 -3.54 6.22
N GLY A 33 -14.76 -2.42 6.71
CA GLY A 33 -15.53 -1.22 7.06
C GLY A 33 -15.75 -0.29 5.87
N THR A 34 -16.31 0.90 6.14
CA THR A 34 -16.50 1.97 5.15
C THR A 34 -15.39 3.03 5.22
N GLU A 35 -14.51 2.93 6.20
CA GLU A 35 -13.46 3.91 6.48
C GLU A 35 -12.14 3.22 6.84
N LEU A 36 -11.05 3.96 6.70
CA LEU A 36 -9.72 3.50 7.12
C LEU A 36 -9.70 3.33 8.64
N ASN A 37 -9.18 2.20 9.14
CA ASN A 37 -9.00 2.01 10.57
C ASN A 37 -7.84 2.87 11.09
N HIS A 38 -8.19 4.06 11.56
CA HIS A 38 -7.30 5.07 12.13
C HIS A 38 -6.54 4.60 13.39
N THR A 39 -6.96 3.52 14.06
CA THR A 39 -6.16 2.89 15.13
C THR A 39 -4.98 2.07 14.57
N ASN A 40 -5.09 1.57 13.35
CA ASN A 40 -4.05 0.74 12.72
C ASN A 40 -3.20 1.49 11.69
N TRP A 41 -3.81 2.43 10.97
CA TRP A 41 -3.25 3.07 9.79
C TRP A 41 -3.33 4.58 9.89
N SER A 42 -2.27 5.26 9.45
CA SER A 42 -2.22 6.70 9.21
C SER A 42 -2.26 6.98 7.71
N ARG A 43 -2.89 8.09 7.31
CA ARG A 43 -2.69 8.68 5.98
C ARG A 43 -1.52 9.66 6.09
N GLY A 44 -0.62 9.71 5.10
CA GLY A 44 0.57 10.56 5.20
C GLY A 44 1.78 9.89 5.86
N LEU A 45 2.76 10.67 6.33
CA LEU A 45 4.08 10.15 6.72
C LEU A 45 4.15 9.69 8.16
N PHE A 46 3.67 10.49 9.11
CA PHE A 46 3.99 10.27 10.53
C PHE A 46 2.75 10.16 11.42
N TYR A 47 1.66 10.85 11.09
CA TYR A 47 0.45 10.88 11.91
C TYR A 47 -0.81 10.77 11.08
N ASP A 48 -1.90 10.36 11.72
CA ASP A 48 -3.15 10.03 11.05
C ASP A 48 -3.83 11.20 10.35
N ARG A 49 -3.73 12.35 11.01
CA ARG A 49 -4.30 13.61 10.61
C ARG A 49 -3.62 14.68 11.45
N ASN A 50 -2.89 15.57 10.80
CA ASN A 50 -2.56 16.84 11.42
C ASN A 50 -3.63 17.84 10.96
N PRO A 51 -4.54 18.33 11.83
CA PRO A 51 -5.55 19.30 11.43
C PRO A 51 -4.93 20.61 10.90
N ASP A 52 -3.69 20.92 11.29
CA ASP A 52 -2.94 22.08 10.80
C ASP A 52 -2.23 21.80 9.47
N ILE A 53 -2.10 20.52 9.08
CA ILE A 53 -1.49 20.07 7.82
C ILE A 53 -2.37 18.92 7.27
N PRO A 54 -3.59 19.23 6.80
CA PRO A 54 -4.58 18.22 6.41
C PRO A 54 -4.13 17.33 5.24
N ASP A 55 -3.13 17.79 4.48
CA ASP A 55 -2.39 17.00 3.51
C ASP A 55 -0.92 17.03 3.94
N GLU A 56 -0.45 15.96 4.60
CA GLU A 56 0.98 15.75 4.86
C GLU A 56 1.67 15.46 3.52
N GLY A 57 1.88 16.51 2.71
CA GLY A 57 2.64 16.37 1.50
C GLY A 57 4.03 15.86 1.86
N ALA A 58 4.29 14.62 1.49
CA ALA A 58 5.62 14.09 1.51
C ALA A 58 6.25 14.34 0.15
N SER A 59 7.37 15.06 0.11
CA SER A 59 8.39 14.84 -0.92
C SER A 59 9.34 13.68 -0.52
N LEU A 60 9.10 13.00 0.61
CA LEU A 60 10.11 12.14 1.23
C LEU A 60 10.12 10.69 0.72
N ILE A 61 9.59 10.44 -0.47
CA ILE A 61 9.72 9.13 -1.08
C ILE A 61 10.31 9.34 -2.48
N ASN A 62 11.57 8.91 -2.61
CA ASN A 62 12.32 8.80 -3.86
C ASN A 62 12.92 10.07 -4.51
N ASN A 63 13.69 10.87 -3.78
CA ASN A 63 14.61 11.88 -4.35
C ASN A 63 13.97 12.79 -5.43
N GLY A 64 12.70 13.14 -5.28
CA GLY A 64 11.98 14.04 -6.19
C GLY A 64 11.60 13.44 -7.55
N LEU A 65 11.67 12.10 -7.73
CA LEU A 65 11.57 11.54 -9.08
C LEU A 65 10.15 11.32 -9.59
N TYR A 66 9.18 10.81 -8.82
CA TYR A 66 7.86 10.43 -9.40
C TYR A 66 6.67 10.38 -8.43
N ASP A 67 6.79 10.88 -7.20
CA ASP A 67 5.75 10.63 -6.19
C ASP A 67 4.82 11.86 -6.11
N GLY A 68 3.55 11.68 -6.46
CA GLY A 68 2.53 12.75 -6.43
C GLY A 68 2.26 13.23 -5.00
N TYR A 69 1.75 14.46 -4.85
CA TYR A 69 1.44 15.07 -3.57
C TYR A 69 0.42 14.23 -2.79
N ILE A 70 0.77 13.79 -1.58
CA ILE A 70 -0.11 12.92 -0.78
C ILE A 70 -1.36 13.68 -0.38
N ARG A 71 -2.54 13.08 -0.61
CA ARG A 71 -3.82 13.63 -0.17
C ARG A 71 -4.65 12.58 0.52
N ASP A 72 -5.33 12.97 1.60
CA ASP A 72 -6.22 12.09 2.35
C ASP A 72 -7.31 11.46 1.47
N ALA A 73 -7.85 12.25 0.53
CA ALA A 73 -8.89 11.84 -0.42
C ALA A 73 -8.46 10.74 -1.40
N ASN A 74 -7.17 10.38 -1.42
CA ASN A 74 -6.63 9.32 -2.25
C ASN A 74 -6.33 8.04 -1.47
N SER A 75 -6.53 8.02 -0.15
CA SER A 75 -6.37 6.84 0.71
C SER A 75 -7.70 6.48 1.37
N TYR A 76 -8.46 5.57 0.77
CA TYR A 76 -9.82 5.25 1.24
C TYR A 76 -10.12 3.76 1.19
N VAL A 77 -11.20 3.36 1.87
CA VAL A 77 -11.71 1.99 1.83
C VAL A 77 -12.93 1.96 0.91
N GLU A 78 -12.92 1.06 -0.06
CA GLU A 78 -14.02 0.87 -1.00
C GLU A 78 -14.18 -0.61 -1.30
N ASN A 79 -15.43 -1.10 -1.19
CA ASN A 79 -15.79 -2.49 -1.51
C ASN A 79 -14.93 -3.55 -0.80
N GLY A 80 -14.54 -3.31 0.46
CA GLY A 80 -13.71 -4.23 1.22
C GLY A 80 -12.21 -4.18 0.87
N ASN A 81 -11.74 -3.11 0.23
CA ASN A 81 -10.34 -2.96 -0.15
C ASN A 81 -9.81 -1.60 0.29
N LEU A 82 -8.56 -1.55 0.72
CA LEU A 82 -7.79 -0.31 0.74
C LEU A 82 -7.47 0.11 -0.70
N VAL A 83 -7.81 1.35 -1.04
CA VAL A 83 -7.49 1.99 -2.31
C VAL A 83 -6.51 3.11 -2.06
N LEU A 84 -5.36 3.03 -2.73
CA LEU A 84 -4.36 4.09 -2.83
C LEU A 84 -4.37 4.63 -4.26
N ALA A 85 -5.15 5.70 -4.47
CA ALA A 85 -5.35 6.27 -5.78
C ALA A 85 -4.18 7.19 -6.17
N ASN A 86 -3.74 7.09 -7.42
CA ASN A 86 -2.89 8.12 -8.02
C ASN A 86 -3.75 8.88 -9.05
N ARG A 87 -3.74 10.21 -8.98
CA ARG A 87 -4.57 11.08 -9.83
C ARG A 87 -3.68 12.11 -10.50
N GLU A 88 -3.91 12.35 -11.79
CA GLU A 88 -3.37 13.50 -12.51
C GLU A 88 -4.21 14.73 -12.14
N GLU A 89 -3.78 15.44 -11.11
CA GLU A 89 -4.39 16.68 -10.67
C GLU A 89 -3.30 17.64 -10.17
N THR A 90 -3.32 18.87 -10.67
CA THR A 90 -2.36 19.88 -10.25
C THR A 90 -2.75 20.46 -8.89
N VAL A 91 -1.82 20.45 -7.93
CA VAL A 91 -1.95 21.10 -6.62
C VAL A 91 -0.73 21.95 -6.28
N ILE A 92 -0.94 22.96 -5.45
CA ILE A 92 0.14 23.70 -4.79
C ILE A 92 0.28 23.16 -3.38
N GLY A 93 1.33 22.37 -3.15
CA GLY A 93 1.67 21.86 -1.83
C GLY A 93 2.15 22.96 -0.91
N THR A 94 1.85 22.81 0.39
CA THR A 94 2.31 23.71 1.46
C THR A 94 3.46 23.12 2.26
N ASN A 95 3.55 21.80 2.30
CA ASN A 95 4.65 21.04 2.85
C ASN A 95 4.72 19.74 2.04
N PRO A 96 5.78 19.50 1.25
CA PRO A 96 6.71 20.51 0.76
C PRO A 96 5.98 21.64 0.01
N VAL A 97 6.54 22.85 0.02
CA VAL A 97 6.05 23.93 -0.83
C VAL A 97 6.44 23.64 -2.27
N GLY A 98 5.46 23.61 -3.17
CA GLY A 98 5.75 23.39 -4.59
C GLY A 98 4.51 23.11 -5.44
N ARG A 99 4.68 23.12 -6.76
CA ARG A 99 3.67 22.65 -7.69
C ARG A 99 3.85 21.16 -7.94
N PHE A 100 2.76 20.41 -7.86
CA PHE A 100 2.71 18.98 -8.16
C PHE A 100 1.63 18.75 -9.20
N ASP A 101 1.91 17.94 -10.23
CA ASP A 101 0.95 17.63 -11.28
C ASP A 101 0.18 16.31 -11.03
N TYR A 102 0.53 15.61 -9.94
CA TYR A 102 -0.12 14.38 -9.52
C TYR A 102 -0.36 14.40 -8.02
N THR A 103 -1.39 13.68 -7.58
CA THR A 103 -1.63 13.39 -6.17
C THR A 103 -1.70 11.88 -5.94
N SER A 104 -1.35 11.46 -4.73
CA SER A 104 -1.21 10.03 -4.39
C SER A 104 -1.89 9.69 -3.08
N GLY A 105 -2.37 8.46 -2.98
CA GLY A 105 -2.73 7.81 -1.73
C GLY A 105 -1.49 7.21 -1.08
N TRP A 106 -1.40 7.35 0.23
CA TRP A 106 -0.38 6.73 1.05
C TRP A 106 -0.96 6.33 2.40
N VAL A 107 -0.53 5.18 2.92
CA VAL A 107 -0.78 4.80 4.32
C VAL A 107 0.46 4.22 4.96
N ASN A 108 0.56 4.34 6.27
CA ASN A 108 1.58 3.67 7.07
C ASN A 108 0.98 3.18 8.40
N SER A 109 1.67 2.27 9.08
CA SER A 109 1.32 1.84 10.44
C SER A 109 2.33 2.33 11.49
N GLU A 110 3.15 3.31 11.15
CA GLU A 110 4.21 3.85 12.02
C GLU A 110 3.60 4.28 13.34
N ARG A 111 4.23 3.86 14.46
CA ARG A 111 3.80 4.13 15.85
C ARG A 111 2.40 3.62 16.23
N LYS A 112 1.69 2.95 15.33
CA LYS A 112 0.39 2.31 15.59
C LYS A 112 0.53 0.81 15.76
N ARG A 113 1.32 0.18 14.90
CA ARG A 113 1.60 -1.25 14.94
C ARG A 113 3.09 -1.49 14.77
N PHE A 114 3.66 -2.20 15.73
CA PHE A 114 5.07 -2.61 15.71
C PHE A 114 5.17 -4.02 15.14
N TRP A 115 5.80 -4.08 13.97
CA TRP A 115 6.06 -5.29 13.20
C TRP A 115 7.49 -5.77 13.44
N ASN A 116 7.96 -5.78 14.69
CA ASN A 116 9.35 -6.06 15.01
C ASN A 116 9.59 -7.57 15.11
N GLY A 117 10.34 -8.11 14.14
CA GLY A 117 10.85 -9.48 14.17
C GLY A 117 12.12 -9.68 15.01
N SER A 118 12.37 -8.83 16.01
CA SER A 118 13.62 -8.81 16.78
C SER A 118 13.84 -10.07 17.63
N GLU A 119 12.77 -10.80 17.96
CA GLU A 119 12.83 -12.05 18.73
C GLU A 119 12.36 -13.28 17.92
N LYS A 120 11.56 -13.09 16.86
CA LYS A 120 11.04 -14.14 15.98
C LYS A 120 10.86 -13.61 14.56
N SER A 121 11.11 -14.44 13.55
CA SER A 121 10.82 -14.11 12.16
C SER A 121 9.37 -13.68 11.98
N SER A 122 9.14 -12.61 11.20
CA SER A 122 7.80 -12.13 10.86
C SER A 122 7.48 -12.44 9.40
N TYR A 123 6.22 -12.74 9.12
CA TYR A 123 5.70 -12.99 7.78
C TYR A 123 4.55 -12.02 7.49
N PHE A 124 4.59 -11.39 6.32
CA PHE A 124 3.57 -10.47 5.83
C PHE A 124 3.03 -10.96 4.50
N GLU A 125 1.72 -10.93 4.36
CA GLU A 125 1.02 -11.21 3.11
C GLU A 125 0.00 -10.11 2.86
N ALA A 126 -0.10 -9.69 1.59
CA ALA A 126 -1.11 -8.76 1.14
C ALA A 126 -1.59 -9.15 -0.24
N ARG A 127 -2.90 -9.11 -0.44
CA ARG A 127 -3.54 -9.30 -1.75
C ARG A 127 -3.76 -7.94 -2.38
N MET A 128 -3.08 -7.67 -3.49
CA MET A 128 -3.12 -6.36 -4.15
C MET A 128 -3.42 -6.51 -5.64
N ALA A 129 -4.07 -5.50 -6.19
CA ALA A 129 -4.13 -5.26 -7.64
C ALA A 129 -3.31 -4.01 -7.95
N PHE A 130 -2.41 -4.11 -8.93
CA PHE A 130 -1.54 -3.00 -9.30
C PHE A 130 -2.14 -2.20 -10.46
N PRO A 131 -1.96 -0.86 -10.46
CA PRO A 131 -2.30 -0.04 -11.60
C PRO A 131 -1.41 -0.37 -12.81
N VAL A 132 -1.91 -0.08 -14.01
CA VAL A 132 -1.19 -0.29 -15.27
C VAL A 132 -0.67 1.05 -15.79
N GLY A 133 0.62 1.13 -16.14
CA GLY A 133 1.20 2.34 -16.73
C GLY A 133 2.72 2.34 -16.75
N SER A 134 3.33 3.07 -17.69
CA SER A 134 4.78 3.08 -17.91
C SER A 134 5.58 3.91 -16.89
N LYS A 135 4.90 4.73 -16.07
CA LYS A 135 5.52 5.61 -15.07
C LYS A 135 4.95 5.41 -13.66
N ILE A 136 4.22 4.33 -13.42
CA ILE A 136 3.63 4.05 -12.11
C ILE A 136 4.57 3.15 -11.31
N ARG A 137 4.82 3.51 -10.05
CA ARG A 137 5.68 2.77 -9.12
C ARG A 137 4.93 2.51 -7.82
N PRO A 138 4.10 1.46 -7.75
CA PRO A 138 3.45 1.05 -6.51
C PRO A 138 4.51 0.64 -5.48
N LYS A 139 4.36 1.08 -4.24
CA LYS A 139 5.26 0.82 -3.12
C LYS A 139 4.46 0.55 -1.86
#